data_AF-A0A536DSU9-F1
#
_entry.id   AF-A0A536DSU9-F1
#
_cell.length_a   1.000
_cell.length_b   1.000
_cell.length_c   1.000
_cell.angle_alpha   90.00
_cell.angle_beta   90.00
_cell.angle_gamma   90.00
#
_symmetry.space_group_name_H-M   'P 1'
#
loop_
_entity.id
_entity.type
_entity.pdbx_description
1 polymer ?
#
loop_
_entity_poly.entity_id
_entity_poly.type
_entity_poly.pdbx_seq_one_letter_code
_entity_poly.pdbx_strand_id
1 'polypeptide(L)'
;MSRAAATQPPGPEATAPGGAGERYGPNTAEVTVFIESVGRLSPSRWRKVMAARESATRVTRDSSSQPAEIVRAMLAGAPDGTGTLPEPMSNVAADMAAILAKRSDAEAVAAWQAASALVRRRQLSALTFAAHYSPFGSVIPLAQASDLPPIVERFANALKWLSAPLWESLARPWSLDRESSASLLQAAIKSRARESEEAVAIAAITVAPRHISGDAGWAAVKTAVHGGRVLSSMGELTPEQLKTLWAPLEAAVALRSLTDAPVAGRPSRALAKRTPAPAEEVKVEKKRAARPRAEALYGPNTAEVAAFVKAIPELSPIQWLRVLDRRQLVASVTREGEDESAVVVRSILAAARASAELELGARCSVFSAVERAAFALAARARLSDAQFQEHYGAMAEVVPAGEADTASFAGRVAALNPEEWMRLGGVVSPADNAAVEPLVNAADALAAHLDQRTDAEVVAAWHALTALVRRHRLSAIKFAVSYAPFASAVVVTKPSAIAPVVQRYLTAVGRLSAHQCAVLGEPWLLADDVSNALARATPSASTRAAEEAAALAALVTVPMRVKGDAGWAACKTATFGGRVIAARSKLSDEELLALWKPLERAIPIASLAAATRSR
;
A
#
# COMPACT_ATOMS: atom_id res chain seq x y z
N MET A 1 9.71 -46.13 68.62
CA MET A 1 10.10 -44.71 68.78
C MET A 1 10.46 -44.14 67.42
N SER A 2 9.76 -43.07 66.99
CA SER A 2 10.08 -42.09 65.92
C SER A 2 10.33 -42.63 64.49
N ARG A 3 9.86 -42.03 63.39
CA ARG A 3 9.07 -40.82 63.09
C ARG A 3 8.56 -40.98 61.65
N ALA A 4 7.45 -40.33 61.34
CA ALA A 4 6.78 -40.33 60.04
C ALA A 4 7.63 -39.72 58.90
N ALA A 5 7.42 -40.23 57.68
CA ALA A 5 7.55 -39.48 56.42
C ALA A 5 6.45 -39.98 55.46
N ALA A 6 5.59 -39.05 55.05
CA ALA A 6 4.41 -39.29 54.25
C ALA A 6 4.77 -39.64 52.79
N THR A 7 4.18 -40.71 52.28
CA THR A 7 4.17 -41.08 50.85
C THR A 7 3.11 -40.27 50.13
N GLN A 8 3.54 -39.29 49.33
CA GLN A 8 2.71 -38.59 48.37
C GLN A 8 2.91 -39.26 46.98
N PRO A 9 1.85 -39.63 46.25
CA PRO A 9 1.97 -40.21 44.91
C PRO A 9 2.50 -39.16 43.91
N PRO A 10 3.18 -39.57 42.83
CA PRO A 10 3.79 -38.65 41.89
C PRO A 10 2.72 -37.75 41.28
N GLY A 11 2.89 -36.44 41.48
CA GLY A 11 2.10 -35.42 40.79
C GLY A 11 2.30 -35.53 39.27
N PRO A 12 1.35 -34.99 38.48
CA PRO A 12 1.45 -35.02 37.03
C PRO A 12 2.78 -34.39 36.63
N GLU A 13 3.52 -35.13 35.80
CA GLU A 13 4.74 -34.64 35.16
C GLU A 13 4.47 -33.23 34.65
N ALA A 14 5.28 -32.30 35.16
CA ALA A 14 5.38 -30.98 34.58
C ALA A 14 5.90 -31.16 33.16
N THR A 15 4.96 -31.33 32.23
CA THR A 15 5.18 -31.04 30.82
C THR A 15 5.70 -29.62 30.79
N ALA A 16 6.99 -29.48 30.49
CA ALA A 16 7.60 -28.20 30.19
C ALA A 16 6.67 -27.46 29.22
N PRO A 17 6.31 -26.19 29.48
CA PRO A 17 5.38 -25.46 28.62
C PRO A 17 6.01 -25.35 27.22
N GLY A 18 5.51 -26.18 26.30
CA GLY A 18 5.85 -26.11 24.90
C GLY A 18 5.36 -24.77 24.34
N GLY A 19 6.31 -23.90 23.98
CA GLY A 19 6.13 -22.84 22.99
C GLY A 19 5.18 -21.70 23.32
N ALA A 20 5.55 -20.80 24.24
CA ALA A 20 4.97 -19.45 24.36
C ALA A 20 5.33 -18.50 23.18
N GLY A 21 5.72 -19.05 22.02
CA GLY A 21 6.24 -18.29 20.89
C GLY A 21 5.11 -17.81 19.99
N GLU A 22 4.81 -16.51 20.07
CA GLU A 22 3.99 -15.74 19.10
C GLU A 22 2.46 -15.67 19.31
N ARG A 23 1.94 -15.77 20.55
CA ARG A 23 0.49 -15.55 20.86
C ARG A 23 -0.09 -14.26 20.25
N TYR A 24 0.69 -13.19 20.22
CA TYR A 24 0.32 -11.92 19.56
C TYR A 24 1.17 -11.61 18.31
N GLY A 25 1.78 -12.63 17.71
CA GLY A 25 2.72 -12.49 16.59
C GLY A 25 4.13 -12.03 17.03
N PRO A 26 4.91 -11.40 16.13
CA PRO A 26 6.34 -11.11 16.34
C PRO A 26 6.64 -10.10 17.46
N ASN A 27 5.62 -9.39 17.95
CA ASN A 27 5.74 -8.40 19.04
C ASN A 27 5.10 -8.88 20.35
N THR A 28 4.94 -10.19 20.53
CA THR A 28 4.23 -10.79 21.69
C THR A 28 4.69 -10.22 23.03
N ALA A 29 6.01 -10.10 23.26
CA ALA A 29 6.52 -9.55 24.52
C ALA A 29 6.03 -8.12 24.81
N GLU A 30 6.00 -7.24 23.81
CA GLU A 30 5.57 -5.85 23.96
C GLU A 30 4.06 -5.74 24.16
N VAL A 31 3.30 -6.56 23.43
CA VAL A 31 1.84 -6.61 23.54
C VAL A 31 1.43 -7.13 24.92
N THR A 32 2.09 -8.18 25.43
CA THR A 32 1.86 -8.70 26.79
C THR A 32 2.10 -7.62 27.85
N VAL A 33 3.27 -6.96 27.80
CA VAL A 33 3.62 -5.89 28.75
C VAL A 33 2.62 -4.75 28.67
N PHE A 34 2.17 -4.38 27.47
CA PHE A 34 1.17 -3.34 27.29
C PHE A 34 -0.18 -3.73 27.90
N ILE A 35 -0.72 -4.91 27.59
CA ILE A 35 -2.02 -5.38 28.11
C ILE A 35 -1.99 -5.43 29.64
N GLU A 36 -0.94 -6.01 30.24
CA GLU A 36 -0.77 -6.04 31.69
C GLU A 36 -0.69 -4.63 32.30
N SER A 37 0.03 -3.73 31.64
CA SER A 37 0.20 -2.35 32.12
C SER A 37 -1.09 -1.54 32.03
N VAL A 38 -1.87 -1.72 30.95
CA VAL A 38 -3.21 -1.12 30.77
C VAL A 38 -4.13 -1.55 31.90
N GLY A 39 -4.10 -2.84 32.27
CA GLY A 39 -4.87 -3.38 33.40
C GLY A 39 -4.56 -2.72 34.74
N ARG A 40 -3.33 -2.22 34.92
CA ARG A 40 -2.84 -1.60 36.15
C ARG A 40 -2.89 -0.07 36.15
N LEU A 41 -3.42 0.56 35.09
CA LEU A 41 -3.51 2.02 35.04
C LEU A 41 -4.53 2.56 36.06
N SER A 42 -4.06 3.47 36.91
CA SER A 42 -4.91 4.24 37.83
C SER A 42 -5.79 5.24 37.06
N PRO A 43 -6.92 5.71 37.64
CA PRO A 43 -7.77 6.73 37.02
C PRO A 43 -7.03 8.03 36.68
N SER A 44 -6.03 8.42 37.49
CA SER A 44 -5.20 9.61 37.20
C SER A 44 -4.27 9.41 36.00
N ARG A 45 -3.77 8.19 35.77
CA ARG A 45 -2.98 7.86 34.57
C ARG A 45 -3.87 7.80 33.32
N TRP A 46 -5.08 7.27 33.42
CA TRP A 46 -6.06 7.31 32.32
C TRP A 46 -6.42 8.73 31.89
N ARG A 47 -6.64 9.64 32.84
CA ARG A 47 -6.84 11.07 32.52
C ARG A 47 -5.65 11.66 31.75
N LYS A 48 -4.41 11.28 32.09
CA LYS A 48 -3.22 11.70 31.34
C LYS A 48 -3.20 11.12 29.92
N VAL A 49 -3.60 9.86 29.74
CA VAL A 49 -3.72 9.23 28.42
C VAL A 49 -4.75 9.97 27.56
N MET A 50 -5.92 10.29 28.11
CA MET A 50 -6.98 10.97 27.36
C MET A 50 -6.57 12.41 26.98
N ALA A 51 -5.96 13.16 27.89
CA ALA A 51 -5.42 14.49 27.59
C ALA A 51 -4.31 14.44 26.53
N ALA A 52 -3.43 13.42 26.59
CA ALA A 52 -2.40 13.22 25.59
C ALA A 52 -2.99 12.85 24.21
N ARG A 53 -4.07 12.05 24.19
CA ARG A 53 -4.81 11.70 22.97
C ARG A 53 -5.44 12.94 22.32
N GLU A 54 -6.15 13.75 23.08
CA GLU A 54 -6.74 15.01 22.59
C GLU A 54 -5.66 15.95 22.05
N SER A 55 -4.54 16.08 22.76
CA SER A 55 -3.40 16.86 22.31
C SER A 55 -2.83 16.31 20.98
N ALA A 56 -2.61 15.00 20.88
CA ALA A 56 -2.08 14.37 19.67
C ALA A 56 -2.98 14.60 18.45
N THR A 57 -4.32 14.56 18.60
CA THR A 57 -5.27 14.80 17.49
C THR A 57 -5.18 16.20 16.89
N ARG A 58 -4.56 17.18 17.57
CA ARG A 58 -4.34 18.52 17.01
C ARG A 58 -3.26 18.55 15.92
N VAL A 59 -2.40 17.54 15.85
CA VAL A 59 -1.32 17.44 14.84
C VAL A 59 -1.43 16.17 13.99
N THR A 60 -2.11 15.13 14.45
CA THR A 60 -2.30 13.89 13.69
C THR A 60 -3.58 13.99 12.85
N ARG A 61 -3.47 13.70 11.54
CA ARG A 61 -4.61 13.68 10.60
C ARG A 61 -5.39 12.35 10.63
N ASP A 62 -5.36 11.60 11.72
CA ASP A 62 -6.02 10.30 11.77
C ASP A 62 -7.52 10.47 12.04
N SER A 63 -8.30 10.62 10.97
CA SER A 63 -9.77 10.54 10.98
C SER A 63 -10.29 9.11 11.19
N SER A 64 -9.42 8.17 11.55
CA SER A 64 -9.71 6.75 11.75
C SER A 64 -10.06 6.41 13.20
N SER A 65 -10.74 7.30 13.92
CA SER A 65 -11.35 6.91 15.19
C SER A 65 -12.40 5.84 14.90
N GLN A 66 -12.05 4.58 15.17
CA GLN A 66 -13.00 3.48 15.11
C GLN A 66 -14.18 3.86 16.03
N PRO A 67 -15.43 3.79 15.54
CA PRO A 67 -16.61 3.99 16.37
C PRO A 67 -16.51 3.14 17.63
N ALA A 68 -16.81 3.73 18.79
CA ALA A 68 -16.71 3.04 20.07
C ALA A 68 -17.52 1.74 20.09
N GLU A 69 -18.69 1.75 19.46
CA GLU A 69 -19.58 0.60 19.29
C GLU A 69 -18.88 -0.57 18.58
N ILE A 70 -18.08 -0.29 17.54
CA ILE A 70 -17.30 -1.32 16.82
C ILE A 70 -16.21 -1.90 17.71
N VAL A 71 -15.50 -1.04 18.46
CA VAL A 71 -14.47 -1.50 19.41
C VAL A 71 -15.09 -2.36 20.52
N ARG A 72 -16.27 -1.96 21.03
CA ARG A 72 -17.02 -2.74 22.02
C ARG A 72 -17.48 -4.08 21.47
N ALA A 73 -18.00 -4.12 20.24
CA ALA A 73 -18.39 -5.36 19.58
C ALA A 73 -17.19 -6.31 19.40
N MET A 74 -16.03 -5.77 19.00
CA MET A 74 -14.77 -6.52 18.88
C MET A 74 -14.30 -7.09 20.22
N LEU A 75 -14.37 -6.31 21.30
CA LEU A 75 -13.99 -6.76 22.65
C LEU A 75 -14.99 -7.75 23.27
N ALA A 76 -16.26 -7.66 22.90
CA ALA A 76 -17.31 -8.55 23.40
C ALA A 76 -17.31 -9.94 22.75
N GLY A 77 -16.58 -10.12 21.64
CA GLY A 77 -16.55 -11.39 20.91
C GLY A 77 -17.94 -11.80 20.40
N ALA A 78 -18.79 -10.83 20.06
CA ALA A 78 -20.19 -11.07 19.71
C ALA A 78 -20.30 -12.04 18.52
N PRO A 79 -21.09 -13.13 18.62
CA PRO A 79 -21.19 -14.14 17.56
C PRO A 79 -21.81 -13.59 16.26
N ASP A 80 -22.56 -12.49 16.33
CA ASP A 80 -23.27 -11.89 15.18
C ASP A 80 -22.69 -10.54 14.71
N GLY A 81 -21.54 -10.12 15.24
CA GLY A 81 -20.89 -8.85 14.88
C GLY A 81 -19.75 -9.05 13.89
N THR A 82 -19.99 -8.86 12.59
CA THR A 82 -19.00 -8.65 11.51
C THR A 82 -17.61 -9.25 11.74
N GLY A 83 -17.46 -10.56 11.47
CA GLY A 83 -16.17 -11.23 11.28
C GLY A 83 -15.40 -11.54 12.56
N THR A 84 -15.13 -12.83 12.81
CA THR A 84 -14.15 -13.26 13.79
C THR A 84 -12.82 -12.54 13.52
N LEU A 85 -12.32 -11.78 14.50
CA LEU A 85 -11.02 -11.13 14.38
C LEU A 85 -9.96 -12.20 14.08
N PRO A 86 -9.14 -12.04 13.03
CA PRO A 86 -8.08 -13.00 12.77
C PRO A 86 -7.06 -12.96 13.90
N GLU A 87 -6.45 -14.10 14.22
CA GLU A 87 -5.26 -14.11 15.06
C GLU A 87 -4.16 -13.25 14.39
N PRO A 88 -3.37 -12.48 15.17
CA PRO A 88 -3.35 -12.40 16.63
C PRO A 88 -4.35 -11.43 17.29
N MET A 89 -5.19 -10.73 16.51
CA MET A 89 -6.08 -9.68 17.05
C MET A 89 -7.23 -10.23 17.90
N SER A 90 -7.71 -11.45 17.64
CA SER A 90 -8.65 -12.17 18.52
C SER A 90 -8.10 -12.37 19.92
N ASN A 91 -6.84 -12.79 20.04
CA ASN A 91 -6.17 -12.98 21.33
C ASN A 91 -6.06 -11.67 22.10
N VAL A 92 -5.70 -10.58 21.42
CA VAL A 92 -5.67 -9.24 22.03
C VAL A 92 -7.06 -8.81 22.50
N ALA A 93 -8.11 -9.03 21.70
CA ALA A 93 -9.48 -8.71 22.09
C ALA A 93 -9.91 -9.48 23.34
N ALA A 94 -9.68 -10.79 23.36
CA ALA A 94 -10.01 -11.65 24.49
C ALA A 94 -9.28 -11.20 25.78
N ASP A 95 -7.98 -10.95 25.69
CA ASP A 95 -7.15 -10.60 26.85
C ASP A 95 -7.42 -9.16 27.36
N MET A 96 -7.90 -8.26 26.49
CA MET A 96 -8.28 -6.88 26.87
C MET A 96 -9.74 -6.73 27.27
N ALA A 97 -10.64 -7.66 26.91
CA ALA A 97 -12.08 -7.56 27.14
C ALA A 97 -12.42 -7.30 28.61
N ALA A 98 -11.91 -8.15 29.52
CA ALA A 98 -12.14 -8.01 30.96
C ALA A 98 -11.50 -6.74 31.53
N ILE A 99 -10.34 -6.33 31.01
CA ILE A 99 -9.60 -5.14 31.44
C ILE A 99 -10.39 -3.86 31.11
N LEU A 100 -11.03 -3.82 29.94
CA LEU A 100 -11.70 -2.64 29.40
C LEU A 100 -13.22 -2.61 29.65
N ALA A 101 -13.80 -3.69 30.15
CA ALA A 101 -15.25 -3.81 30.40
C ALA A 101 -15.82 -2.64 31.24
N LYS A 102 -15.07 -2.19 32.26
CA LYS A 102 -15.49 -1.10 33.17
C LYS A 102 -14.91 0.28 32.81
N ARG A 103 -14.23 0.39 31.66
CA ARG A 103 -13.63 1.65 31.19
C ARG A 103 -14.62 2.41 30.32
N SER A 104 -14.42 3.72 30.16
CA SER A 104 -15.20 4.51 29.22
C SER A 104 -14.89 4.11 27.77
N ASP A 105 -15.80 4.44 26.86
CA ASP A 105 -15.63 4.16 25.43
C ASP A 105 -14.37 4.80 24.84
N ALA A 106 -14.07 6.02 25.25
CA ALA A 106 -12.89 6.74 24.77
C ALA A 106 -11.59 6.08 25.26
N GLU A 107 -11.57 5.57 26.50
CA GLU A 107 -10.43 4.80 27.06
C GLU A 107 -10.28 3.45 26.36
N ALA A 108 -11.39 2.75 26.12
CA ALA A 108 -11.40 1.47 25.42
C ALA A 108 -10.90 1.60 23.97
N VAL A 109 -11.36 2.61 23.23
CA VAL A 109 -10.89 2.93 21.88
C VAL A 109 -9.41 3.26 21.88
N ALA A 110 -8.93 4.10 22.82
CA ALA A 110 -7.52 4.44 22.90
C ALA A 110 -6.64 3.21 23.15
N ALA A 111 -7.02 2.36 24.11
CA ALA A 111 -6.29 1.15 24.46
C ALA A 111 -6.24 0.16 23.30
N TRP A 112 -7.39 -0.03 22.64
CA TRP A 112 -7.53 -0.90 21.48
C TRP A 112 -6.66 -0.43 20.31
N GLN A 113 -6.67 0.87 20.00
CA GLN A 113 -5.84 1.45 18.94
C GLN A 113 -4.34 1.24 19.22
N ALA A 114 -3.90 1.46 20.46
CA ALA A 114 -2.51 1.28 20.85
C ALA A 114 -2.07 -0.20 20.82
N ALA A 115 -2.89 -1.13 21.32
CA ALA A 115 -2.61 -2.57 21.25
C ALA A 115 -2.59 -3.07 19.80
N SER A 116 -3.55 -2.63 18.99
CA SER A 116 -3.61 -2.96 17.56
C SER A 116 -2.42 -2.39 16.78
N ALA A 117 -1.90 -1.24 17.19
CA ALA A 117 -0.69 -0.64 16.63
C ALA A 117 0.57 -1.41 17.04
N LEU A 118 0.66 -1.92 18.26
CA LEU A 118 1.76 -2.80 18.71
C LEU A 118 1.80 -4.12 17.95
N VAL A 119 0.66 -4.79 17.80
CA VAL A 119 0.57 -6.03 17.01
C VAL A 119 1.05 -5.79 15.57
N ARG A 120 0.56 -4.70 14.95
CA ARG A 120 0.88 -4.34 13.57
C ARG A 120 2.11 -3.46 13.44
N ARG A 121 2.95 -3.34 14.48
CA ARG A 121 4.04 -2.36 14.55
C ARG A 121 4.93 -2.40 13.32
N ARG A 122 5.22 -3.60 12.76
CA ARG A 122 6.04 -3.80 11.56
C ARG A 122 5.34 -3.47 10.22
N GLN A 123 4.02 -3.48 10.20
CA GLN A 123 3.18 -3.24 9.01
C GLN A 123 2.78 -1.75 8.88
N LEU A 124 2.88 -0.98 9.96
CA LEU A 124 2.57 0.45 9.99
C LEU A 124 3.81 1.30 9.65
N SER A 125 3.59 2.53 9.19
CA SER A 125 4.67 3.53 9.17
C SER A 125 4.98 3.99 10.61
N ALA A 126 6.21 4.45 10.87
CA ALA A 126 6.59 4.96 12.20
C ALA A 126 5.66 6.09 12.70
N LEU A 127 5.21 6.95 11.78
CA LEU A 127 4.25 8.02 12.06
C LEU A 127 2.85 7.50 12.41
N THR A 128 2.34 6.51 11.68
CA THR A 128 1.03 5.90 11.96
C THR A 128 1.05 5.14 13.28
N PHE A 129 2.11 4.39 13.53
CA PHE A 129 2.31 3.71 14.81
C PHE A 129 2.35 4.70 15.98
N ALA A 130 3.16 5.76 15.86
CA ALA A 130 3.29 6.78 16.90
C ALA A 130 1.99 7.59 17.13
N ALA A 131 1.19 7.83 16.09
CA ALA A 131 -0.09 8.50 16.24
C ALA A 131 -1.05 7.71 17.16
N HIS A 132 -1.07 6.38 17.04
CA HIS A 132 -1.89 5.52 17.90
C HIS A 132 -1.26 5.23 19.26
N TYR A 133 0.07 5.16 19.37
CA TYR A 133 0.76 4.77 20.60
C TYR A 133 1.14 5.95 21.51
N SER A 134 1.36 7.14 20.96
CA SER A 134 1.79 8.33 21.73
C SER A 134 0.92 8.68 22.94
N PRO A 135 -0.42 8.47 22.97
CA PRO A 135 -1.22 8.71 24.17
C PRO A 135 -0.75 7.90 25.39
N PHE A 136 -0.17 6.72 25.15
CA PHE A 136 0.33 5.83 26.21
C PHE A 136 1.83 6.01 26.47
N GLY A 137 2.59 6.59 25.55
CA GLY A 137 4.06 6.59 25.61
C GLY A 137 4.69 7.15 26.90
N SER A 138 3.99 8.04 27.61
CA SER A 138 4.46 8.60 28.91
C SER A 138 4.09 7.75 30.14
N VAL A 139 3.13 6.84 30.01
CA VAL A 139 2.62 5.98 31.11
C VAL A 139 2.98 4.51 30.94
N ILE A 140 3.17 4.08 29.69
CA ILE A 140 3.62 2.74 29.28
C ILE A 140 4.67 2.96 28.17
N PRO A 141 5.95 3.14 28.52
CA PRO A 141 7.03 3.26 27.55
C PRO A 141 7.23 1.95 26.77
N LEU A 142 7.70 2.03 25.53
CA LEU A 142 8.06 0.85 24.74
C LEU A 142 9.25 0.11 25.38
N ALA A 143 9.13 -1.21 25.51
CA ALA A 143 10.15 -2.05 26.16
C ALA A 143 11.54 -1.99 25.50
N GLN A 144 11.61 -1.64 24.21
CA GLN A 144 12.86 -1.52 23.43
C GLN A 144 13.52 -0.14 23.49
N ALA A 145 13.02 0.79 24.32
CA ALA A 145 13.62 2.11 24.46
C ALA A 145 15.06 2.06 25.02
N SER A 146 15.52 0.93 25.57
CA SER A 146 16.88 0.76 26.13
C SER A 146 18.00 0.64 25.10
N ASP A 147 17.68 0.43 23.81
CA ASP A 147 18.69 0.12 22.79
C ASP A 147 18.74 1.16 21.64
N LEU A 148 18.24 2.37 21.88
CA LEU A 148 18.31 3.48 20.94
C LEU A 148 19.74 4.04 20.88
N PRO A 149 20.22 4.51 19.69
CA PRO A 149 21.47 5.23 19.63
C PRO A 149 21.44 6.46 20.56
N PRO A 150 22.46 6.69 21.41
CA PRO A 150 22.44 7.79 22.40
C PRO A 150 22.20 9.18 21.79
N ILE A 151 22.65 9.39 20.55
CA ILE A 151 22.43 10.64 19.81
C ILE A 151 20.95 10.85 19.43
N VAL A 152 20.22 9.78 19.14
CA VAL A 152 18.78 9.81 18.85
C VAL A 152 18.00 10.12 20.13
N GLU A 153 18.38 9.56 21.27
CA GLU A 153 17.78 9.88 22.57
C GLU A 153 17.99 11.36 22.94
N ARG A 154 19.21 11.88 22.75
CA ARG A 154 19.50 13.30 22.97
C ARG A 154 18.63 14.19 22.08
N PHE A 155 18.46 13.80 20.82
CA PHE A 155 17.61 14.53 19.89
C PHE A 155 16.13 14.49 20.30
N ALA A 156 15.58 13.33 20.61
CA ALA A 156 14.20 13.19 21.08
C ALA A 156 13.94 13.99 22.37
N ASN A 157 14.95 14.10 23.25
CA ASN A 157 14.88 14.95 24.43
C ASN A 157 14.99 16.45 24.10
N ALA A 158 15.81 16.84 23.12
CA ALA A 158 15.93 18.24 22.68
C ALA A 158 14.60 18.78 22.14
N LEU A 159 13.81 17.95 21.44
CA LEU A 159 12.47 18.33 20.94
C LEU A 159 11.53 18.84 22.04
N LYS A 160 11.69 18.37 23.28
CA LYS A 160 10.87 18.80 24.44
C LYS A 160 11.10 20.25 24.83
N TRP A 161 12.23 20.83 24.45
CA TRP A 161 12.69 22.16 24.85
C TRP A 161 12.66 23.18 23.72
N LEU A 162 12.15 22.79 22.54
CA LEU A 162 11.99 23.71 21.42
C LEU A 162 10.88 24.73 21.69
N SER A 163 11.16 26.00 21.40
CA SER A 163 10.18 27.07 21.42
C SER A 163 9.24 26.99 20.20
N ALA A 164 8.13 27.73 20.23
CA ALA A 164 7.18 27.74 19.11
C ALA A 164 7.81 28.15 17.76
N PRO A 165 8.66 29.20 17.68
CA PRO A 165 9.35 29.54 16.44
C PRO A 165 10.26 28.43 15.89
N LEU A 166 10.87 27.63 16.78
CA LEU A 166 11.69 26.50 16.37
C LEU A 166 10.83 25.34 15.85
N TRP A 167 9.65 25.10 16.43
CA TRP A 167 8.67 24.17 15.88
C TRP A 167 8.12 24.61 14.52
N GLU A 168 7.88 25.90 14.32
CA GLU A 168 7.51 26.47 13.00
C GLU A 168 8.64 26.33 11.97
N SER A 169 9.90 26.46 12.40
CA SER A 169 11.06 26.24 11.52
C SER A 169 11.08 24.81 10.97
N LEU A 170 10.70 23.81 11.78
CA LEU A 170 10.59 22.42 11.36
C LEU A 170 9.42 22.18 10.40
N ALA A 171 8.38 23.03 10.43
CA ALA A 171 7.25 22.94 9.51
C ALA A 171 7.56 23.46 8.11
N ARG A 172 8.70 24.14 7.91
CA ARG A 172 9.07 24.73 6.62
C ARG A 172 9.26 23.64 5.56
N PRO A 173 8.82 23.87 4.32
CA PRO A 173 9.06 22.93 3.23
C PRO A 173 10.55 22.73 3.00
N TRP A 174 10.97 21.48 2.90
CA TRP A 174 12.33 21.09 2.52
C TRP A 174 12.28 19.96 1.50
N SER A 175 13.35 19.85 0.71
CA SER A 175 13.53 18.80 -0.29
C SER A 175 14.96 18.30 -0.22
N LEU A 176 15.14 16.99 -0.33
CA LEU A 176 16.46 16.37 -0.49
C LEU A 176 16.70 16.08 -1.96
N ASP A 177 17.95 16.18 -2.38
CA ASP A 177 18.35 15.67 -3.68
C ASP A 177 18.29 14.13 -3.70
N ARG A 178 18.24 13.57 -4.91
CA ARG A 178 18.06 12.13 -5.13
C ARG A 178 19.20 11.30 -4.55
N GLU A 179 20.42 11.81 -4.59
CA GLU A 179 21.61 11.11 -4.11
C GLU A 179 21.58 11.01 -2.59
N SER A 180 21.39 12.13 -1.89
CA SER A 180 21.23 12.17 -0.44
C SER A 180 20.08 11.29 0.04
N SER A 181 18.93 11.30 -0.65
CA SER A 181 17.80 10.45 -0.33
C SER A 181 18.09 8.96 -0.54
N ALA A 182 18.80 8.59 -1.62
CA ALA A 182 19.15 7.20 -1.89
C ALA A 182 20.19 6.68 -0.88
N SER A 183 21.20 7.48 -0.56
CA SER A 183 22.20 7.17 0.46
C SER A 183 21.55 6.98 1.84
N LEU A 184 20.62 7.86 2.22
CA LEU A 184 19.90 7.72 3.48
C LEU A 184 19.05 6.44 3.53
N LEU A 185 18.37 6.07 2.44
CA LEU A 185 17.59 4.83 2.40
C LEU A 185 18.47 3.58 2.47
N GLN A 186 19.62 3.58 1.79
CA GLN A 186 20.59 2.48 1.87
C GLN A 186 21.19 2.35 3.27
N ALA A 187 21.55 3.47 3.90
CA ALA A 187 22.05 3.51 5.27
C ALA A 187 20.98 3.11 6.30
N ALA A 188 19.71 3.47 6.06
CA ALA A 188 18.58 3.12 6.91
C ALA A 188 18.26 1.61 6.91
N ILE A 189 18.53 0.90 5.79
CA ILE A 189 18.38 -0.57 5.72
C ILE A 189 19.38 -1.28 6.64
N LYS A 190 20.58 -0.71 6.81
CA LYS A 190 21.66 -1.28 7.64
C LYS A 190 21.60 -0.83 9.11
N SER A 191 20.74 0.12 9.44
CA SER A 191 20.67 0.72 10.77
C SER A 191 19.32 0.49 11.46
N ARG A 192 19.23 0.85 12.74
CA ARG A 192 17.97 0.85 13.52
C ARG A 192 17.12 2.10 13.25
N ALA A 193 16.94 2.41 11.96
CA ALA A 193 16.26 3.63 11.54
C ALA A 193 14.77 3.64 11.93
N ARG A 194 14.12 2.49 11.89
CA ARG A 194 12.71 2.36 12.24
C ARG A 194 12.44 2.68 13.71
N GLU A 195 13.19 2.06 14.63
CA GLU A 195 13.03 2.27 16.06
C GLU A 195 13.33 3.73 16.43
N SER A 196 14.33 4.32 15.76
CA SER A 196 14.70 5.73 15.92
C SER A 196 13.61 6.68 15.43
N GLU A 197 13.00 6.39 14.27
CA GLU A 197 11.85 7.13 13.75
C GLU A 197 10.64 7.03 14.68
N GLU A 198 10.33 5.85 15.18
CA GLU A 198 9.20 5.62 16.10
C GLU A 198 9.38 6.38 17.42
N ALA A 199 10.57 6.30 18.01
CA ALA A 199 10.90 7.00 19.25
C ALA A 199 10.78 8.53 19.08
N VAL A 200 11.34 9.06 17.99
CA VAL A 200 11.26 10.49 17.68
C VAL A 200 9.83 10.91 17.33
N ALA A 201 9.07 10.09 16.61
CA ALA A 201 7.68 10.37 16.29
C ALA A 201 6.81 10.45 17.55
N ILE A 202 6.98 9.53 18.51
CA ILE A 202 6.28 9.56 19.79
C ILE A 202 6.63 10.83 20.56
N ALA A 203 7.92 11.17 20.65
CA ALA A 203 8.36 12.39 21.31
C ALA A 203 7.79 13.66 20.66
N ALA A 204 7.83 13.75 19.32
CA ALA A 204 7.36 14.89 18.57
C ALA A 204 5.84 15.08 18.66
N ILE A 205 5.04 14.01 18.49
CA ILE A 205 3.57 14.08 18.58
C ILE A 205 3.13 14.47 20.00
N THR A 206 3.90 14.09 21.02
CA THR A 206 3.60 14.45 22.42
C THR A 206 3.79 15.95 22.69
N VAL A 207 4.74 16.60 22.02
CA VAL A 207 5.17 17.98 22.34
C VAL A 207 4.66 19.00 21.33
N ALA A 208 4.71 18.70 20.03
CA ALA A 208 4.36 19.62 18.95
C ALA A 208 2.99 20.31 19.13
N PRO A 209 1.90 19.62 19.55
CA PRO A 209 0.57 20.22 19.71
C PRO A 209 0.50 21.42 20.67
N ARG A 210 1.48 21.58 21.55
CA ARG A 210 1.57 22.71 22.49
C ARG A 210 2.03 24.00 21.83
N HIS A 211 2.64 23.88 20.65
CA HIS A 211 3.32 24.97 19.96
C HIS A 211 2.75 25.20 18.56
N ILE A 212 2.36 24.12 17.87
CA ILE A 212 1.91 24.15 16.49
C ILE A 212 0.84 23.07 16.27
N SER A 213 -0.13 23.34 15.41
CA SER A 213 -1.27 22.45 15.13
C SER A 213 -1.57 22.34 13.63
N GLY A 214 -2.50 21.46 13.28
CA GLY A 214 -2.94 21.22 11.92
C GLY A 214 -1.79 20.74 11.02
N ASP A 215 -1.82 21.20 9.77
CA ASP A 215 -0.90 20.75 8.72
C ASP A 215 0.54 21.15 8.99
N ALA A 216 0.74 22.33 9.56
CA ALA A 216 2.07 22.81 9.92
C ALA A 216 2.66 21.98 11.07
N GLY A 217 1.84 21.61 12.07
CA GLY A 217 2.27 20.72 13.14
C GLY A 217 2.61 19.32 12.64
N TRP A 218 1.82 18.80 11.70
CA TRP A 218 2.12 17.51 11.07
C TRP A 218 3.39 17.55 10.22
N ALA A 219 3.64 18.65 9.50
CA ALA A 219 4.87 18.85 8.74
C ALA A 219 6.09 18.88 9.68
N ALA A 220 6.01 19.60 10.81
CA ALA A 220 7.07 19.64 11.80
C ALA A 220 7.38 18.27 12.41
N VAL A 221 6.36 17.46 12.71
CA VAL A 221 6.53 16.08 13.18
C VAL A 221 7.26 15.23 12.13
N LYS A 222 6.92 15.33 10.84
CA LYS A 222 7.64 14.61 9.77
C LYS A 222 9.10 15.01 9.67
N THR A 223 9.41 16.30 9.79
CA THR A 223 10.78 16.82 9.79
C THR A 223 11.57 16.29 10.98
N ALA A 224 10.97 16.25 12.17
CA ALA A 224 11.60 15.65 13.34
C ALA A 224 11.90 14.15 13.11
N VAL A 225 10.94 13.38 12.61
CA VAL A 225 11.12 11.94 12.31
C VAL A 225 12.22 11.68 11.29
N HIS A 226 12.33 12.54 10.26
CA HIS A 226 13.47 12.52 9.34
C HIS A 226 14.81 12.65 10.07
N GLY A 227 14.91 13.55 11.05
CA GLY A 227 16.09 13.66 11.91
C GLY A 227 16.45 12.36 12.64
N GLY A 228 15.44 11.64 13.17
CA GLY A 228 15.63 10.32 13.79
C GLY A 228 16.29 9.31 12.83
N ARG A 229 15.83 9.25 11.58
CA ARG A 229 16.40 8.39 10.52
C ARG A 229 17.83 8.78 10.16
N VAL A 230 18.12 10.08 10.07
CA VAL A 230 19.47 10.58 9.74
C VAL A 230 20.47 10.23 10.84
N LEU A 231 20.11 10.48 12.11
CA LEU A 231 20.98 10.22 13.25
C LEU A 231 21.28 8.73 13.46
N SER A 232 20.29 7.86 13.25
CA SER A 232 20.49 6.41 13.34
C SER A 232 21.39 5.86 12.24
N SER A 233 21.44 6.55 11.09
CA SER A 233 22.19 6.17 9.89
C SER A 233 23.54 6.87 9.78
N MET A 234 23.88 7.73 10.74
CA MET A 234 25.03 8.64 10.67
C MET A 234 26.37 7.93 10.44
N GLY A 235 26.56 6.71 10.96
CA GLY A 235 27.78 5.93 10.79
C GLY A 235 28.03 5.41 9.36
N GLU A 236 26.99 5.40 8.52
CA GLU A 236 27.05 4.93 7.13
C GLU A 236 26.99 6.08 6.11
N LEU A 237 26.92 7.34 6.59
CA LEU A 237 26.80 8.54 5.76
C LEU A 237 28.12 9.31 5.71
N THR A 238 28.44 9.92 4.58
CA THR A 238 29.58 10.85 4.52
C THR A 238 29.25 12.16 5.27
N PRO A 239 30.26 12.92 5.73
CA PRO A 239 30.03 14.20 6.40
C PRO A 239 29.19 15.19 5.56
N GLU A 240 29.39 15.20 4.24
CA GLU A 240 28.67 16.06 3.29
C GLU A 240 27.21 15.64 3.14
N GLN A 241 26.96 14.33 3.07
CA GLN A 241 25.61 13.76 3.04
C GLN A 241 24.89 14.06 4.35
N LEU A 242 25.55 13.86 5.50
CA LEU A 242 25.01 14.14 6.82
C LEU A 242 24.62 15.62 6.95
N LYS A 243 25.50 16.55 6.55
CA LYS A 243 25.22 17.99 6.56
C LYS A 243 24.00 18.35 5.71
N THR A 244 23.91 17.78 4.50
CA THR A 244 22.79 18.03 3.58
C THR A 244 21.47 17.48 4.11
N LEU A 245 21.51 16.26 4.66
CA LEU A 245 20.35 15.58 5.22
C LEU A 245 19.85 16.22 6.52
N TRP A 246 20.74 16.81 7.31
CA TRP A 246 20.41 17.47 8.57
C TRP A 246 20.00 18.94 8.40
N ALA A 247 20.29 19.58 7.26
CA ALA A 247 19.98 20.98 7.01
C ALA A 247 18.54 21.43 7.38
N PRO A 248 17.46 20.63 7.15
CA PRO A 248 16.11 21.02 7.57
C PRO A 248 15.90 21.12 9.09
N LEU A 249 16.74 20.45 9.87
CA LEU A 249 16.67 20.43 11.34
C LEU A 249 17.64 21.42 11.98
N GLU A 250 18.68 21.87 11.26
CA GLU A 250 19.80 22.64 11.82
C GLU A 250 19.37 23.91 12.53
N ALA A 251 18.33 24.60 12.03
CA ALA A 251 17.79 25.81 12.65
C ALA A 251 17.07 25.54 13.99
N ALA A 252 16.47 24.35 14.14
CA ALA A 252 15.76 23.95 15.35
C ALA A 252 16.68 23.25 16.36
N VAL A 253 17.53 22.35 15.87
CA VAL A 253 18.52 21.60 16.65
C VAL A 253 19.81 21.48 15.83
N ALA A 254 20.82 22.24 16.24
CA ALA A 254 22.13 22.19 15.59
C ALA A 254 22.78 20.82 15.81
N LEU A 255 23.32 20.18 14.77
CA LEU A 255 23.87 18.82 14.89
C LEU A 255 24.97 18.73 15.97
N ARG A 256 25.80 19.76 16.06
CA ARG A 256 26.89 19.89 17.06
C ARG A 256 26.41 19.80 18.51
N SER A 257 25.22 20.31 18.83
CA SER A 257 24.71 20.26 20.21
C SER A 257 24.34 18.84 20.65
N LEU A 258 24.25 17.90 19.70
CA LEU A 258 23.97 16.49 19.94
C LEU A 258 25.25 15.63 20.01
N THR A 259 26.38 16.12 19.49
CA THR A 259 27.66 15.41 19.48
C THR A 259 28.58 15.78 20.64
N ASP A 260 28.49 17.01 21.14
CA ASP A 260 29.47 17.56 22.10
C ASP A 260 29.12 17.32 23.58
N ALA A 261 28.05 16.58 23.87
CA ALA A 261 27.66 16.25 25.24
C ALA A 261 28.57 15.13 25.83
N PRO A 262 29.08 15.27 27.07
CA PRO A 262 29.97 14.29 27.66
C PRO A 262 29.27 12.93 27.78
N VAL A 263 29.86 11.91 27.16
CA VAL A 263 29.42 10.53 27.26
C VAL A 263 29.64 10.07 28.70
N ALA A 264 28.56 9.92 29.47
CA ALA A 264 28.62 9.21 30.74
C ALA A 264 29.04 7.76 30.46
N GLY A 265 30.30 7.46 30.73
CA GLY A 265 30.92 6.19 30.39
C GLY A 265 30.37 5.03 31.21
N ARG A 266 30.14 3.90 30.53
CA ARG A 266 30.43 2.58 31.07
C ARG A 266 31.41 1.89 30.13
N PRO A 267 32.49 1.27 30.66
CA PRO A 267 33.62 0.85 29.83
C PRO A 267 33.31 -0.49 29.16
N SER A 268 33.16 -0.48 27.84
CA SER A 268 33.28 -1.70 27.05
C SER A 268 34.77 -2.01 26.85
N ARG A 269 35.21 -3.07 27.51
CA ARG A 269 36.54 -3.69 27.39
C ARG A 269 36.96 -3.83 25.92
N ALA A 270 38.18 -3.40 25.65
CA ALA A 270 38.91 -3.65 24.43
C ALA A 270 39.00 -5.16 24.12
N LEU A 271 38.82 -5.51 22.85
CA LEU A 271 39.47 -6.67 22.25
C LEU A 271 40.12 -6.24 20.93
N ALA A 272 41.33 -6.75 20.74
CA ALA A 272 42.38 -6.16 19.94
C ALA A 272 42.22 -6.33 18.42
N LYS A 273 42.76 -5.32 17.74
CA LYS A 273 43.36 -5.32 16.41
C LYS A 273 43.68 -6.69 15.80
N ARG A 274 43.33 -6.84 14.53
CA ARG A 274 44.21 -7.47 13.53
C ARG A 274 44.08 -6.73 12.20
N THR A 275 45.15 -6.04 11.82
CA THR A 275 45.40 -5.46 10.49
C THR A 275 45.59 -6.58 9.46
N PRO A 276 45.36 -6.32 8.17
CA PRO A 276 46.50 -6.33 7.25
C PRO A 276 46.52 -5.15 6.27
N ALA A 277 47.73 -4.85 5.78
CA ALA A 277 48.05 -3.90 4.71
C ALA A 277 48.27 -4.65 3.37
N PRO A 278 48.77 -4.00 2.29
CA PRO A 278 48.00 -3.24 1.30
C PRO A 278 47.96 -3.92 -0.10
N ALA A 279 47.01 -3.43 -0.91
CA ALA A 279 46.79 -3.56 -2.37
C ALA A 279 47.59 -4.56 -3.22
N GLU A 280 46.88 -5.44 -3.93
CA GLU A 280 47.22 -5.83 -5.31
C GLU A 280 46.01 -6.34 -6.11
N GLU A 281 45.94 -5.86 -7.35
CA GLU A 281 45.28 -6.40 -8.55
C GLU A 281 43.75 -6.51 -8.64
N VAL A 282 43.22 -5.61 -9.46
CA VAL A 282 41.91 -5.64 -10.14
C VAL A 282 41.73 -6.97 -10.87
N LYS A 283 40.87 -7.86 -10.35
CA LYS A 283 40.26 -8.96 -11.10
C LYS A 283 38.84 -8.59 -11.50
N VAL A 284 38.67 -8.41 -12.81
CA VAL A 284 37.38 -8.28 -13.50
C VAL A 284 36.50 -9.49 -13.16
N GLU A 285 35.43 -9.29 -12.40
CA GLU A 285 34.43 -10.33 -12.17
C GLU A 285 33.66 -10.61 -13.47
N LYS A 286 33.78 -11.85 -13.93
CA LYS A 286 33.05 -12.39 -15.07
C LYS A 286 31.55 -12.29 -14.83
N LYS A 287 30.90 -11.64 -15.80
CA LYS A 287 29.46 -11.60 -16.09
C LYS A 287 28.79 -12.92 -15.70
N ARG A 288 28.01 -12.90 -14.61
CA ARG A 288 27.21 -14.04 -14.14
C ARG A 288 26.21 -14.43 -15.23
N ALA A 289 26.23 -15.68 -15.65
CA ALA A 289 25.35 -16.21 -16.69
C ALA A 289 23.87 -16.04 -16.30
N ALA A 290 23.06 -15.64 -17.29
CA ALA A 290 21.63 -15.43 -17.13
C ALA A 290 20.94 -16.73 -16.74
N ARG A 291 20.12 -16.66 -15.68
CA ARG A 291 19.22 -17.74 -15.25
C ARG A 291 18.25 -18.07 -16.41
N PRO A 292 17.93 -19.35 -16.66
CA PRO A 292 17.01 -19.73 -17.72
C PRO A 292 15.66 -19.01 -17.55
N ARG A 293 15.15 -18.48 -18.66
CA ARG A 293 13.93 -17.68 -18.73
C ARG A 293 12.75 -18.63 -18.42
N ALA A 294 12.05 -18.39 -17.32
CA ALA A 294 10.82 -19.12 -17.01
C ALA A 294 9.81 -18.94 -18.16
N GLU A 295 9.04 -19.99 -18.46
CA GLU A 295 7.94 -19.93 -19.42
C GLU A 295 6.99 -18.77 -19.06
N ALA A 296 6.56 -18.02 -20.08
CA ALA A 296 5.75 -16.82 -19.92
C ALA A 296 4.27 -17.19 -19.68
N LEU A 297 4.01 -17.84 -18.54
CA LEU A 297 2.72 -18.44 -18.15
C LEU A 297 1.51 -17.49 -18.29
N TYR A 298 1.71 -16.19 -18.09
CA TYR A 298 0.66 -15.16 -18.18
C TYR A 298 0.92 -14.17 -19.33
N GLY A 299 1.68 -14.58 -20.35
CA GLY A 299 2.04 -13.75 -21.50
C GLY A 299 3.11 -12.70 -21.20
N PRO A 300 3.13 -11.56 -21.92
CA PRO A 300 4.22 -10.58 -21.86
C PRO A 300 4.48 -9.95 -20.47
N ASN A 301 3.47 -9.95 -19.59
CA ASN A 301 3.53 -9.34 -18.25
C ASN A 301 3.59 -10.39 -17.14
N THR A 302 4.16 -11.58 -17.42
CA THR A 302 4.17 -12.72 -16.49
C THR A 302 4.72 -12.38 -15.10
N ALA A 303 5.76 -11.54 -15.01
CA ALA A 303 6.35 -11.18 -13.72
C ALA A 303 5.40 -10.32 -12.87
N GLU A 304 4.72 -9.35 -13.49
CA GLU A 304 3.76 -8.47 -12.85
C GLU A 304 2.49 -9.23 -12.44
N VAL A 305 1.99 -10.13 -13.30
CA VAL A 305 0.83 -10.98 -13.00
C VAL A 305 1.16 -11.94 -11.86
N ALA A 306 2.32 -12.60 -11.89
CA ALA A 306 2.75 -13.49 -10.80
C ALA A 306 2.89 -12.75 -9.46
N ALA A 307 3.43 -11.53 -9.47
CA ALA A 307 3.52 -10.69 -8.28
C ALA A 307 2.12 -10.30 -7.75
N PHE A 308 1.18 -10.00 -8.65
CA PHE A 308 -0.20 -9.69 -8.28
C PHE A 308 -0.92 -10.90 -7.69
N VAL A 309 -0.87 -12.05 -8.37
CA VAL A 309 -1.44 -13.33 -7.89
C VAL A 309 -0.91 -13.67 -6.50
N LYS A 310 0.39 -13.50 -6.26
CA LYS A 310 1.00 -13.74 -4.95
C LYS A 310 0.54 -12.74 -3.88
N ALA A 311 0.34 -11.48 -4.24
CA ALA A 311 0.02 -10.42 -3.28
C ALA A 311 -1.46 -10.42 -2.86
N ILE A 312 -2.38 -10.85 -3.73
CA ILE A 312 -3.83 -10.80 -3.47
C ILE A 312 -4.26 -11.55 -2.19
N PRO A 313 -3.77 -12.78 -1.92
CA PRO A 313 -4.06 -13.50 -0.69
C PRO A 313 -3.51 -12.80 0.56
N GLU A 314 -2.40 -12.07 0.42
CA GLU A 314 -1.70 -11.37 1.51
C GLU A 314 -2.33 -10.00 1.83
N LEU A 315 -3.33 -9.55 1.05
CA LEU A 315 -4.02 -8.28 1.32
C LEU A 315 -4.84 -8.35 2.61
N SER A 316 -4.48 -7.47 3.55
CA SER A 316 -5.24 -7.26 4.78
C SER A 316 -6.64 -6.69 4.52
N PRO A 317 -7.60 -6.86 5.45
CA PRO A 317 -8.94 -6.27 5.31
C PRO A 317 -8.94 -4.76 5.06
N ILE A 318 -8.00 -4.02 5.65
CA ILE A 318 -7.87 -2.57 5.43
C ILE A 318 -7.39 -2.26 4.01
N GLN A 319 -6.50 -3.08 3.44
CA GLN A 319 -6.09 -2.92 2.05
C GLN A 319 -7.25 -3.18 1.09
N TRP A 320 -8.09 -4.18 1.37
CA TRP A 320 -9.31 -4.43 0.61
C TRP A 320 -10.30 -3.28 0.70
N LEU A 321 -10.57 -2.75 1.90
CA LEU A 321 -11.41 -1.56 2.05
C LEU A 321 -10.88 -0.38 1.23
N ARG A 322 -9.57 -0.12 1.26
CA ARG A 322 -8.95 0.94 0.43
C ARG A 322 -9.05 0.67 -1.06
N VAL A 323 -8.96 -0.58 -1.49
CA VAL A 323 -9.16 -0.98 -2.90
C VAL A 323 -10.60 -0.66 -3.30
N LEU A 324 -11.60 -1.03 -2.49
CA LEU A 324 -13.01 -0.78 -2.76
C LEU A 324 -13.35 0.72 -2.75
N ASP A 325 -12.88 1.47 -1.77
CA ASP A 325 -13.05 2.93 -1.70
C ASP A 325 -12.47 3.61 -2.95
N ARG A 326 -11.29 3.19 -3.38
CA ARG A 326 -10.67 3.71 -4.60
C ARG A 326 -11.40 3.29 -5.85
N ARG A 327 -11.93 2.08 -5.92
CA ARG A 327 -12.77 1.64 -7.04
C ARG A 327 -14.00 2.54 -7.16
N GLN A 328 -14.65 2.88 -6.05
CA GLN A 328 -15.77 3.84 -6.06
C GLN A 328 -15.34 5.25 -6.49
N LEU A 329 -14.17 5.72 -6.04
CA LEU A 329 -13.61 6.99 -6.49
C LEU A 329 -13.34 6.98 -8.00
N VAL A 330 -12.69 5.94 -8.54
CA VAL A 330 -12.45 5.80 -9.98
C VAL A 330 -13.78 5.78 -10.74
N ALA A 331 -14.76 4.99 -10.29
CA ALA A 331 -16.09 4.96 -10.88
C ALA A 331 -16.80 6.33 -10.85
N SER A 332 -16.49 7.21 -9.90
CA SER A 332 -17.08 8.55 -9.86
C SER A 332 -16.62 9.49 -10.99
N VAL A 333 -15.55 9.13 -11.71
CA VAL A 333 -15.06 9.87 -12.89
C VAL A 333 -15.04 9.02 -14.14
N THR A 334 -15.41 7.74 -14.08
CA THR A 334 -15.45 6.86 -15.25
C THR A 334 -16.84 6.29 -15.42
N ARG A 335 -17.27 6.15 -16.68
CA ARG A 335 -18.49 5.40 -16.99
C ARG A 335 -18.24 3.88 -16.96
N GLU A 336 -16.99 3.46 -16.74
CA GLU A 336 -16.52 2.06 -16.83
C GLU A 336 -16.72 1.27 -15.51
N GLY A 337 -17.26 1.88 -14.45
CA GLY A 337 -17.32 1.28 -13.10
C GLY A 337 -18.58 0.46 -12.75
N GLU A 338 -19.64 0.52 -13.55
CA GLU A 338 -20.96 -0.04 -13.18
C GLU A 338 -21.33 -1.36 -13.90
N ASP A 339 -20.61 -1.78 -14.94
CA ASP A 339 -21.19 -2.73 -15.91
C ASP A 339 -20.72 -4.20 -15.82
N GLU A 340 -19.61 -4.54 -15.17
CA GLU A 340 -19.21 -5.95 -15.08
C GLU A 340 -19.85 -6.63 -13.86
N SER A 341 -20.80 -7.52 -14.14
CA SER A 341 -21.55 -8.25 -13.13
C SER A 341 -20.68 -9.28 -12.42
N ALA A 342 -20.78 -9.35 -11.10
CA ALA A 342 -20.10 -10.36 -10.29
C ALA A 342 -20.37 -11.80 -10.78
N VAL A 343 -21.55 -12.01 -11.38
CA VAL A 343 -21.95 -13.26 -12.03
C VAL A 343 -20.95 -13.69 -13.09
N VAL A 344 -20.51 -12.77 -13.95
CA VAL A 344 -19.54 -13.06 -15.02
C VAL A 344 -18.24 -13.57 -14.42
N VAL A 345 -17.72 -12.84 -13.43
CA VAL A 345 -16.44 -13.18 -12.80
C VAL A 345 -16.54 -14.51 -12.04
N ARG A 346 -17.62 -14.72 -11.28
CA ARG A 346 -17.86 -15.98 -10.54
C ARG A 346 -17.98 -17.17 -11.48
N SER A 347 -18.71 -17.04 -12.58
CA SER A 347 -18.84 -18.10 -13.59
C SER A 347 -17.52 -18.41 -14.27
N ILE A 348 -16.70 -17.40 -14.59
CA ILE A 348 -15.37 -17.61 -15.15
C ILE A 348 -14.45 -18.37 -14.17
N LEU A 349 -14.44 -17.97 -12.88
CA LEU A 349 -13.62 -18.65 -11.87
C LEU A 349 -14.10 -20.09 -11.62
N ALA A 350 -15.42 -20.32 -11.63
CA ALA A 350 -16.01 -21.66 -11.55
C ALA A 350 -15.60 -22.52 -12.75
N ALA A 351 -15.66 -21.97 -13.97
CA ALA A 351 -15.26 -22.67 -15.19
C ALA A 351 -13.76 -23.01 -15.19
N ALA A 352 -12.89 -22.08 -14.79
CA ALA A 352 -11.45 -22.31 -14.71
C ALA A 352 -11.12 -23.51 -13.79
N ARG A 353 -11.74 -23.54 -12.60
CA ARG A 353 -11.56 -24.61 -11.61
C ARG A 353 -12.16 -25.95 -12.06
N ALA A 354 -13.40 -25.95 -12.56
CA ALA A 354 -14.11 -27.18 -12.91
C ALA A 354 -13.58 -27.84 -14.19
N SER A 355 -12.94 -27.06 -15.07
CA SER A 355 -12.32 -27.56 -16.32
C SER A 355 -10.82 -27.88 -16.19
N ALA A 356 -10.26 -27.95 -14.98
CA ALA A 356 -8.82 -28.12 -14.76
C ALA A 356 -8.21 -29.36 -15.42
N GLU A 357 -8.99 -30.44 -15.56
CA GLU A 357 -8.56 -31.72 -16.15
C GLU A 357 -8.65 -31.75 -17.70
N LEU A 358 -9.14 -30.69 -18.34
CA LEU A 358 -9.22 -30.63 -19.81
C LEU A 358 -7.90 -30.16 -20.42
N GLU A 359 -7.68 -30.51 -21.68
CA GLU A 359 -6.60 -29.94 -22.50
C GLU A 359 -6.76 -28.41 -22.63
N LEU A 360 -5.64 -27.68 -22.63
CA LEU A 360 -5.61 -26.21 -22.56
C LEU A 360 -6.46 -25.52 -23.65
N GLY A 361 -6.49 -26.07 -24.85
CA GLY A 361 -7.33 -25.57 -25.94
C GLY A 361 -8.83 -25.66 -25.61
N ALA A 362 -9.27 -26.79 -25.05
CA ALA A 362 -10.65 -26.98 -24.60
C ALA A 362 -10.98 -26.07 -23.40
N ARG A 363 -10.02 -25.86 -22.49
CA ARG A 363 -10.18 -24.92 -21.38
C ARG A 363 -10.42 -23.49 -21.87
N CYS A 364 -9.69 -23.04 -22.89
CA CYS A 364 -9.88 -21.71 -23.50
C CYS A 364 -11.26 -21.56 -24.17
N SER A 365 -11.73 -22.61 -24.86
CA SER A 365 -13.08 -22.67 -25.44
C SER A 365 -14.16 -22.56 -24.37
N VAL A 366 -14.06 -23.36 -23.31
CA VAL A 366 -14.99 -23.37 -22.18
C VAL A 366 -15.02 -22.01 -21.51
N PHE A 367 -13.85 -21.46 -21.19
CA PHE A 367 -13.71 -20.14 -20.57
C PHE A 367 -14.43 -19.06 -21.38
N SER A 368 -14.20 -19.02 -22.71
CA SER A 368 -14.80 -18.04 -23.61
C SER A 368 -16.31 -18.24 -23.81
N ALA A 369 -16.79 -19.48 -23.76
CA ALA A 369 -18.21 -19.79 -23.83
C ALA A 369 -18.94 -19.32 -22.56
N VAL A 370 -18.36 -19.60 -21.39
CA VAL A 370 -18.91 -19.23 -20.08
C VAL A 370 -18.89 -17.71 -19.88
N GLU A 371 -17.81 -17.02 -20.27
CA GLU A 371 -17.73 -15.55 -20.23
C GLU A 371 -18.86 -14.91 -21.06
N ARG A 372 -19.06 -15.36 -22.30
CA ARG A 372 -20.12 -14.85 -23.19
C ARG A 372 -21.52 -15.15 -22.67
N ALA A 373 -21.75 -16.37 -22.18
CA ALA A 373 -23.04 -16.78 -21.63
C ALA A 373 -23.39 -16.01 -20.34
N ALA A 374 -22.42 -15.85 -19.44
CA ALA A 374 -22.61 -15.08 -18.22
C ALA A 374 -22.87 -13.59 -18.51
N PHE A 375 -22.17 -13.02 -19.50
CA PHE A 375 -22.43 -11.66 -19.97
C PHE A 375 -23.84 -11.53 -20.55
N ALA A 376 -24.28 -12.48 -21.38
CA ALA A 376 -25.62 -12.49 -21.95
C ALA A 376 -26.72 -12.53 -20.88
N LEU A 377 -26.52 -13.34 -19.83
CA LEU A 377 -27.42 -13.39 -18.67
C LEU A 377 -27.45 -12.07 -17.90
N ALA A 378 -26.28 -11.51 -17.58
CA ALA A 378 -26.17 -10.25 -16.85
C ALA A 378 -26.76 -9.07 -17.64
N ALA A 379 -26.64 -9.08 -18.97
CA ALA A 379 -27.13 -8.06 -19.87
C ALA A 379 -28.51 -8.37 -20.46
N ARG A 380 -29.24 -9.39 -19.97
CA ARG A 380 -30.48 -9.88 -20.59
C ARG A 380 -31.50 -8.78 -20.88
N ALA A 381 -31.68 -7.83 -19.96
CA ALA A 381 -32.61 -6.72 -20.12
C ALA A 381 -32.23 -5.71 -21.24
N ARG A 382 -30.97 -5.73 -21.71
CA ARG A 382 -30.42 -4.82 -22.71
C ARG A 382 -30.23 -5.48 -24.08
N LEU A 383 -30.38 -6.80 -24.18
CA LEU A 383 -30.14 -7.58 -25.40
C LEU A 383 -31.45 -8.02 -26.04
N SER A 384 -31.50 -7.99 -27.38
CA SER A 384 -32.57 -8.67 -28.13
C SER A 384 -32.45 -10.20 -27.98
N ASP A 385 -33.52 -10.93 -28.28
CA ASP A 385 -33.49 -12.40 -28.22
C ASP A 385 -32.46 -13.00 -29.17
N ALA A 386 -32.29 -12.45 -30.37
CA ALA A 386 -31.27 -12.90 -31.30
C ALA A 386 -29.84 -12.71 -30.75
N GLN A 387 -29.54 -11.55 -30.17
CA GLN A 387 -28.24 -11.27 -29.54
C GLN A 387 -28.00 -12.14 -28.29
N PHE A 388 -29.05 -12.38 -27.50
CA PHE A 388 -28.95 -13.28 -26.36
C PHE A 388 -28.61 -14.71 -26.81
N GLN A 389 -29.29 -15.23 -27.84
CA GLN A 389 -29.00 -16.57 -28.38
C GLN A 389 -27.62 -16.65 -29.03
N GLU A 390 -27.16 -15.60 -29.69
CA GLU A 390 -25.81 -15.53 -30.25
C GLU A 390 -24.72 -15.68 -29.17
N HIS A 391 -24.90 -15.00 -28.03
CA HIS A 391 -23.92 -15.04 -26.94
C HIS A 391 -24.07 -16.26 -26.01
N TYR A 392 -25.30 -16.70 -25.74
CA TYR A 392 -25.60 -17.80 -24.82
C TYR A 392 -25.62 -19.18 -25.50
N GLY A 393 -25.82 -19.25 -26.82
CA GLY A 393 -26.19 -20.48 -27.53
C GLY A 393 -25.26 -21.67 -27.30
N ALA A 394 -23.94 -21.46 -27.21
CA ALA A 394 -22.99 -22.53 -26.93
C ALA A 394 -23.19 -23.18 -25.55
N MET A 395 -23.74 -22.44 -24.59
CA MET A 395 -24.02 -22.92 -23.24
C MET A 395 -25.39 -23.62 -23.14
N ALA A 396 -26.32 -23.33 -24.06
CA ALA A 396 -27.69 -23.81 -23.99
C ALA A 396 -27.81 -25.35 -24.03
N GLU A 397 -26.84 -26.05 -24.60
CA GLU A 397 -26.80 -27.52 -24.67
C GLU A 397 -26.49 -28.20 -23.33
N VAL A 398 -25.83 -27.49 -22.41
CA VAL A 398 -25.40 -28.03 -21.10
C VAL A 398 -26.10 -27.35 -19.93
N VAL A 399 -26.45 -26.07 -20.08
CA VAL A 399 -27.21 -25.30 -19.10
C VAL A 399 -28.32 -24.55 -19.85
N PRO A 400 -29.55 -25.11 -19.90
CA PRO A 400 -30.67 -24.48 -20.59
C PRO A 400 -30.94 -23.07 -20.07
N ALA A 401 -31.18 -22.11 -20.99
CA ALA A 401 -31.37 -20.70 -20.63
C ALA A 401 -32.56 -20.44 -19.69
N GLY A 402 -33.60 -21.29 -19.74
CA GLY A 402 -34.78 -21.18 -18.86
C GLY A 402 -34.50 -21.62 -17.42
N GLU A 403 -33.40 -22.31 -17.18
CA GLU A 403 -33.03 -22.83 -15.86
C GLU A 403 -31.91 -22.01 -15.19
N ALA A 404 -31.22 -21.17 -15.94
CA ALA A 404 -30.15 -20.31 -15.45
C ALA A 404 -30.66 -18.90 -15.16
N ASP A 405 -30.53 -18.49 -13.91
CA ASP A 405 -30.59 -17.07 -13.52
C ASP A 405 -29.20 -16.57 -13.14
N THR A 406 -29.07 -15.25 -12.99
CA THR A 406 -27.82 -14.61 -12.59
C THR A 406 -27.27 -15.13 -11.27
N ALA A 407 -28.12 -15.61 -10.35
CA ALA A 407 -27.70 -16.07 -9.02
C ALA A 407 -27.17 -17.52 -9.03
N SER A 408 -27.70 -18.38 -9.89
CA SER A 408 -27.43 -19.82 -9.92
C SER A 408 -26.42 -20.25 -10.99
N PHE A 409 -26.17 -19.41 -12.01
CA PHE A 409 -25.36 -19.79 -13.17
C PHE A 409 -23.94 -20.25 -12.80
N ALA A 410 -23.24 -19.55 -11.91
CA ALA A 410 -21.90 -19.96 -11.47
C ALA A 410 -21.89 -21.32 -10.75
N GLY A 411 -22.92 -21.61 -9.95
CA GLY A 411 -23.07 -22.90 -9.28
C GLY A 411 -23.36 -24.05 -10.26
N ARG A 412 -24.18 -23.79 -11.28
CA ARG A 412 -24.44 -24.76 -12.36
C ARG A 412 -23.20 -25.05 -13.19
N VAL A 413 -22.47 -24.01 -13.57
CA VAL A 413 -21.15 -24.12 -14.22
C VAL A 413 -20.23 -24.99 -13.36
N ALA A 414 -20.14 -24.76 -12.05
CA ALA A 414 -19.29 -25.57 -11.16
C ALA A 414 -19.73 -27.05 -11.03
N ALA A 415 -21.01 -27.35 -11.29
CA ALA A 415 -21.58 -28.69 -11.16
C ALA A 415 -21.54 -29.53 -12.45
N LEU A 416 -21.09 -28.95 -13.57
CA LEU A 416 -20.99 -29.67 -14.84
C LEU A 416 -19.99 -30.83 -14.75
N ASN A 417 -20.36 -31.96 -15.34
CA ASN A 417 -19.54 -33.16 -15.39
C ASN A 417 -18.51 -33.10 -16.55
N PRO A 418 -17.48 -33.96 -16.54
CA PRO A 418 -16.44 -33.96 -17.59
C PRO A 418 -16.97 -34.14 -19.02
N GLU A 419 -18.06 -34.90 -19.22
CA GLU A 419 -18.65 -35.11 -20.55
C GLU A 419 -19.36 -33.86 -21.09
N GLU A 420 -20.00 -33.08 -20.21
CA GLU A 420 -20.59 -31.78 -20.53
C GLU A 420 -19.52 -30.76 -20.91
N TRP A 421 -18.38 -30.79 -20.23
CA TRP A 421 -17.25 -29.94 -20.57
C TRP A 421 -16.62 -30.27 -21.93
N MET A 422 -16.47 -31.55 -22.24
CA MET A 422 -15.97 -31.97 -23.55
C MET A 422 -16.90 -31.56 -24.70
N ARG A 423 -18.22 -31.61 -24.48
CA ARG A 423 -19.21 -31.10 -25.46
C ARG A 423 -19.04 -29.60 -25.70
N LEU A 424 -18.95 -28.79 -24.64
CA LEU A 424 -18.67 -27.35 -24.74
C LEU A 424 -17.35 -27.04 -25.46
N GLY A 425 -16.29 -27.79 -25.14
CA GLY A 425 -14.95 -27.62 -25.74
C GLY A 425 -14.89 -27.94 -27.23
N GLY A 426 -15.75 -28.83 -27.73
CA GLY A 426 -15.85 -29.19 -29.15
C GLY A 426 -16.72 -28.26 -30.00
N VAL A 427 -17.62 -27.49 -29.37
CA VAL A 427 -18.58 -26.60 -30.06
C VAL A 427 -17.99 -25.22 -30.35
N VAL A 428 -17.07 -24.74 -29.50
CA VAL A 428 -16.51 -23.39 -29.60
C VAL A 428 -15.05 -23.46 -30.05
N SER A 429 -14.76 -22.96 -31.25
CA SER A 429 -13.38 -22.66 -31.62
C SER A 429 -13.01 -21.28 -31.04
N PRO A 430 -12.00 -21.19 -30.17
CA PRO A 430 -11.59 -19.93 -29.58
C PRO A 430 -10.88 -19.10 -30.65
N ALA A 431 -11.40 -17.89 -30.93
CA ALA A 431 -10.87 -17.05 -32.00
C ALA A 431 -9.42 -16.58 -31.79
N ASP A 432 -8.87 -16.68 -30.57
CA ASP A 432 -7.47 -16.34 -30.25
C ASP A 432 -7.02 -17.03 -28.95
N ASN A 433 -6.66 -18.33 -29.01
CA ASN A 433 -6.14 -19.09 -27.86
C ASN A 433 -4.99 -18.36 -27.15
N ALA A 434 -4.11 -17.71 -27.90
CA ALA A 434 -2.97 -16.99 -27.36
C ALA A 434 -3.37 -15.76 -26.50
N ALA A 435 -4.57 -15.23 -26.67
CA ALA A 435 -5.12 -14.17 -25.82
C ALA A 435 -5.88 -14.69 -24.59
N VAL A 436 -6.45 -15.90 -24.67
CA VAL A 436 -7.30 -16.48 -23.63
C VAL A 436 -6.49 -17.30 -22.64
N GLU A 437 -5.50 -18.07 -23.11
CA GLU A 437 -4.65 -18.92 -22.26
C GLU A 437 -4.05 -18.18 -21.06
N PRO A 438 -3.44 -16.98 -21.21
CA PRO A 438 -2.94 -16.22 -20.06
C PRO A 438 -4.00 -15.88 -19.00
N LEU A 439 -5.26 -15.71 -19.41
CA LEU A 439 -6.38 -15.42 -18.51
C LEU A 439 -6.87 -16.68 -17.80
N VAL A 440 -6.90 -17.83 -18.49
CA VAL A 440 -7.20 -19.13 -17.89
C VAL A 440 -6.18 -19.45 -16.80
N ASN A 441 -4.89 -19.36 -17.12
CA ASN A 441 -3.81 -19.62 -16.17
C ASN A 441 -3.86 -18.66 -14.97
N ALA A 442 -4.19 -17.39 -15.20
CA ALA A 442 -4.32 -16.40 -14.15
C ALA A 442 -5.57 -16.63 -13.27
N ALA A 443 -6.68 -17.09 -13.87
CA ALA A 443 -7.89 -17.47 -13.17
C ALA A 443 -7.64 -18.67 -12.25
N ASP A 444 -6.97 -19.72 -12.73
CA ASP A 444 -6.61 -20.88 -11.93
C ASP A 444 -5.85 -20.50 -10.67
N ALA A 445 -4.86 -19.63 -10.83
CA ALA A 445 -3.98 -19.23 -9.75
C ALA A 445 -4.70 -18.39 -8.67
N LEU A 446 -5.87 -17.81 -8.98
CA LEU A 446 -6.62 -16.93 -8.07
C LEU A 446 -7.97 -17.51 -7.63
N ALA A 447 -8.52 -18.49 -8.33
CA ALA A 447 -9.89 -19.00 -8.10
C ALA A 447 -10.12 -19.43 -6.65
N ALA A 448 -9.22 -20.23 -6.08
CA ALA A 448 -9.33 -20.71 -4.70
C ALA A 448 -9.31 -19.57 -3.66
N HIS A 449 -8.57 -18.49 -3.94
CA HIS A 449 -8.44 -17.35 -3.04
C HIS A 449 -9.63 -16.39 -3.13
N LEU A 450 -10.21 -16.26 -4.31
CA LEU A 450 -11.36 -15.39 -4.56
C LEU A 450 -12.70 -16.03 -4.16
N ASP A 451 -12.75 -17.36 -4.03
CA ASP A 451 -13.97 -18.10 -3.65
C ASP A 451 -14.58 -17.56 -2.34
N GLN A 452 -13.73 -17.32 -1.34
CA GLN A 452 -14.11 -16.85 0.00
C GLN A 452 -14.30 -15.33 0.11
N ARG A 453 -14.10 -14.58 -0.97
CA ARG A 453 -14.16 -13.10 -0.98
C ARG A 453 -15.56 -12.60 -1.34
N THR A 454 -15.82 -11.34 -1.04
CA THR A 454 -17.08 -10.68 -1.44
C THR A 454 -17.08 -10.41 -2.94
N ASP A 455 -18.27 -10.31 -3.54
CA ASP A 455 -18.41 -10.05 -4.98
C ASP A 455 -17.69 -8.77 -5.44
N ALA A 456 -17.73 -7.72 -4.62
CA ALA A 456 -17.03 -6.47 -4.92
C ALA A 456 -15.50 -6.65 -4.95
N GLU A 457 -14.94 -7.46 -4.05
CA GLU A 457 -13.50 -7.78 -4.02
C GLU A 457 -13.11 -8.65 -5.21
N VAL A 458 -13.94 -9.65 -5.54
CA VAL A 458 -13.71 -10.57 -6.66
C VAL A 458 -13.70 -9.81 -7.99
N VAL A 459 -14.70 -8.95 -8.22
CA VAL A 459 -14.77 -8.10 -9.42
C VAL A 459 -13.57 -7.16 -9.49
N ALA A 460 -13.20 -6.50 -8.38
CA ALA A 460 -12.04 -5.62 -8.36
C ALA A 460 -10.74 -6.37 -8.71
N ALA A 461 -10.50 -7.53 -8.09
CA ALA A 461 -9.32 -8.35 -8.32
C ALA A 461 -9.24 -8.82 -9.78
N TRP A 462 -10.37 -9.28 -10.32
CA TRP A 462 -10.47 -9.74 -11.68
C TRP A 462 -10.17 -8.63 -12.68
N HIS A 463 -10.78 -7.44 -12.54
CA HIS A 463 -10.52 -6.31 -13.46
C HIS A 463 -9.05 -5.90 -13.46
N ALA A 464 -8.41 -5.87 -12.28
CA ALA A 464 -7.00 -5.55 -12.19
C ALA A 464 -6.13 -6.64 -12.83
N LEU A 465 -6.46 -7.92 -12.65
CA LEU A 465 -5.77 -9.05 -13.24
C LEU A 465 -5.88 -9.06 -14.77
N THR A 466 -7.09 -8.93 -15.31
CA THR A 466 -7.33 -8.90 -16.76
C THR A 466 -6.62 -7.70 -17.40
N ALA A 467 -6.63 -6.55 -16.73
CA ALA A 467 -5.90 -5.37 -17.17
C ALA A 467 -4.38 -5.58 -17.15
N LEU A 468 -3.82 -6.34 -16.19
CA LEU A 468 -2.40 -6.68 -16.18
C LEU A 468 -2.02 -7.63 -17.31
N VAL A 469 -2.80 -8.69 -17.52
CA VAL A 469 -2.58 -9.64 -18.62
C VAL A 469 -2.64 -8.89 -19.97
N ARG A 470 -3.66 -8.05 -20.15
CA ARG A 470 -3.90 -7.27 -21.37
C ARG A 470 -3.16 -5.93 -21.41
N ARG A 471 -2.27 -5.63 -20.46
CA ARG A 471 -1.63 -4.31 -20.30
C ARG A 471 -1.06 -3.77 -21.60
N HIS A 472 -0.46 -4.63 -22.42
CA HIS A 472 0.16 -4.27 -23.70
C HIS A 472 -0.87 -3.86 -24.79
N ARG A 473 -2.11 -4.39 -24.73
CA ARG A 473 -3.22 -4.10 -25.66
C ARG A 473 -4.07 -2.90 -25.20
N LEU A 474 -3.92 -2.44 -23.97
CA LEU A 474 -4.68 -1.32 -23.41
C LEU A 474 -3.89 0.00 -23.54
N SER A 475 -4.61 1.09 -23.79
CA SER A 475 -4.06 2.44 -23.55
C SER A 475 -3.75 2.61 -22.06
N ALA A 476 -2.78 3.47 -21.73
CA ALA A 476 -2.36 3.71 -20.35
C ALA A 476 -3.52 4.06 -19.41
N ILE A 477 -4.45 4.89 -19.86
CA ILE A 477 -5.61 5.29 -19.04
C ILE A 477 -6.59 4.14 -18.82
N LYS A 478 -6.93 3.35 -19.86
CA LYS A 478 -7.79 2.16 -19.73
C LYS A 478 -7.19 1.11 -18.78
N PHE A 479 -5.87 0.89 -18.86
CA PHE A 479 -5.17 0.04 -17.89
C PHE A 479 -5.32 0.60 -16.47
N ALA A 480 -5.09 1.90 -16.31
CA ALA A 480 -5.12 2.54 -15.00
C ALA A 480 -6.52 2.58 -14.39
N VAL A 481 -7.61 2.67 -15.17
CA VAL A 481 -8.99 2.61 -14.64
C VAL A 481 -9.21 1.32 -13.84
N SER A 482 -8.80 0.18 -14.40
CA SER A 482 -8.94 -1.11 -13.72
C SER A 482 -7.89 -1.34 -12.63
N TYR A 483 -6.68 -0.78 -12.79
CA TYR A 483 -5.55 -1.08 -11.90
C TYR A 483 -5.33 -0.09 -10.75
N ALA A 484 -5.75 1.17 -10.89
CA ALA A 484 -5.57 2.22 -9.87
C ALA A 484 -6.05 1.83 -8.46
N PRO A 485 -7.15 1.08 -8.26
CA PRO A 485 -7.56 0.60 -6.95
C PRO A 485 -6.44 -0.14 -6.19
N PHE A 486 -5.66 -0.94 -6.90
CA PHE A 486 -4.57 -1.75 -6.36
C PHE A 486 -3.20 -1.05 -6.37
N ALA A 487 -3.05 0.10 -7.03
CA ALA A 487 -1.74 0.71 -7.27
C ALA A 487 -0.91 1.00 -6.01
N SER A 488 -1.55 1.20 -4.85
CA SER A 488 -0.84 1.36 -3.56
C SER A 488 -0.68 0.07 -2.75
N ALA A 489 -1.34 -1.01 -3.15
CA ALA A 489 -1.26 -2.32 -2.49
C ALA A 489 -0.28 -3.23 -3.24
N VAL A 490 -0.30 -3.17 -4.57
CA VAL A 490 0.57 -3.92 -5.47
C VAL A 490 1.15 -2.96 -6.51
N VAL A 491 2.46 -2.74 -6.46
CA VAL A 491 3.14 -1.78 -7.35
C VAL A 491 3.63 -2.50 -8.61
N VAL A 492 3.14 -2.06 -9.77
CA VAL A 492 3.43 -2.69 -11.08
C VAL A 492 4.43 -1.90 -11.93
N THR A 493 4.57 -0.60 -11.66
CA THR A 493 5.53 0.24 -12.38
C THR A 493 6.80 0.39 -11.56
N LYS A 494 7.91 -0.17 -12.05
CA LYS A 494 9.21 -0.07 -11.37
C LYS A 494 9.67 1.40 -11.34
N PRO A 495 10.03 1.97 -10.17
CA PRO A 495 10.50 3.35 -10.08
C PRO A 495 11.74 3.64 -10.93
N SER A 496 12.57 2.63 -11.20
CA SER A 496 13.75 2.73 -12.06
C SER A 496 13.43 2.96 -13.54
N ALA A 497 12.22 2.62 -13.98
CA ALA A 497 11.77 2.85 -15.36
C ALA A 497 11.24 4.28 -15.60
N ILE A 498 11.12 5.09 -14.53
CA ILE A 498 10.56 6.44 -14.59
C ILE A 498 11.67 7.49 -14.47
N ALA A 499 11.79 8.36 -15.47
CA ALA A 499 12.77 9.45 -15.47
C ALA A 499 12.51 10.46 -14.33
N PRO A 500 13.54 11.14 -13.78
CA PRO A 500 13.37 12.08 -12.66
C PRO A 500 12.37 13.22 -12.92
N VAL A 501 12.34 13.74 -14.16
CA VAL A 501 11.38 14.79 -14.55
C VAL A 501 9.94 14.27 -14.49
N VAL A 502 9.71 13.02 -14.91
CA VAL A 502 8.40 12.38 -14.83
C VAL A 502 8.03 12.20 -13.36
N GLN A 503 8.95 11.80 -12.48
CA GLN A 503 8.66 11.69 -11.03
C GLN A 503 8.23 13.04 -10.42
N ARG A 504 8.83 14.15 -10.82
CA ARG A 504 8.39 15.50 -10.40
C ARG A 504 6.99 15.80 -10.91
N TYR A 505 6.70 15.44 -12.15
CA TYR A 505 5.36 15.56 -12.71
C TYR A 505 4.33 14.72 -11.94
N LEU A 506 4.61 13.45 -11.62
CA LEU A 506 3.74 12.59 -10.81
C LEU A 506 3.50 13.18 -9.41
N THR A 507 4.52 13.80 -8.82
CA THR A 507 4.39 14.50 -7.53
C THR A 507 3.48 15.72 -7.64
N ALA A 508 3.57 16.48 -8.74
CA ALA A 508 2.68 17.61 -9.00
C ALA A 508 1.23 17.14 -9.19
N VAL A 509 1.00 16.07 -9.96
CA VAL A 509 -0.32 15.44 -10.13
C VAL A 509 -0.89 15.02 -8.78
N GLY A 510 -0.09 14.39 -7.90
CA GLY A 510 -0.50 13.99 -6.56
C GLY A 510 -0.85 15.13 -5.60
N ARG A 511 -0.53 16.38 -5.95
CA ARG A 511 -0.78 17.58 -5.13
C ARG A 511 -1.82 18.52 -5.74
N LEU A 512 -2.48 18.12 -6.82
CA LEU A 512 -3.50 18.93 -7.47
C LEU A 512 -4.63 19.28 -6.49
N SER A 513 -4.92 20.58 -6.42
CA SER A 513 -6.11 21.11 -5.75
C SER A 513 -7.36 20.90 -6.61
N ALA A 514 -8.55 21.07 -6.02
CA ALA A 514 -9.80 21.00 -6.77
C ALA A 514 -9.88 22.03 -7.91
N HIS A 515 -9.36 23.25 -7.68
CA HIS A 515 -9.30 24.27 -8.72
C HIS A 515 -8.38 23.84 -9.89
N GLN A 516 -7.18 23.33 -9.59
CA GLN A 516 -6.26 22.85 -10.64
C GLN A 516 -6.83 21.65 -11.40
N CYS A 517 -7.52 20.73 -10.72
CA CYS A 517 -8.23 19.64 -11.39
C CYS A 517 -9.35 20.17 -12.32
N ALA A 518 -10.10 21.18 -11.90
CA ALA A 518 -11.13 21.79 -12.74
C ALA A 518 -10.53 22.43 -14.00
N VAL A 519 -9.40 23.14 -13.86
CA VAL A 519 -8.66 23.72 -14.98
C VAL A 519 -8.18 22.65 -15.96
N LEU A 520 -7.66 21.51 -15.46
CA LEU A 520 -7.25 20.39 -16.32
C LEU A 520 -8.44 19.73 -17.06
N GLY A 521 -9.66 19.91 -16.56
CA GLY A 521 -10.89 19.42 -17.18
C GLY A 521 -11.44 20.35 -18.26
N GLU A 522 -10.88 21.55 -18.46
CA GLU A 522 -11.26 22.44 -19.55
C GLU A 522 -10.95 21.80 -20.91
N PRO A 523 -11.83 21.95 -21.91
CA PRO A 523 -11.59 21.39 -23.23
C PRO A 523 -10.42 22.09 -23.91
N TRP A 524 -9.59 21.31 -24.60
CA TRP A 524 -8.45 21.81 -25.37
C TRP A 524 -8.30 21.02 -26.67
N LEU A 525 -7.69 21.68 -27.66
CA LEU A 525 -7.38 21.11 -28.96
C LEU A 525 -5.90 21.35 -29.27
N LEU A 526 -5.26 20.38 -29.91
CA LEU A 526 -3.90 20.50 -30.41
C LEU A 526 -3.94 20.61 -31.92
N ALA A 527 -2.99 21.34 -32.48
CA ALA A 527 -2.76 21.33 -33.91
C ALA A 527 -2.20 19.97 -34.35
N ASP A 528 -2.56 19.53 -35.57
CA ASP A 528 -2.25 18.19 -36.07
C ASP A 528 -0.74 17.94 -36.20
N ASP A 529 0.02 18.96 -36.57
CA ASP A 529 1.48 18.94 -36.65
C ASP A 529 2.14 18.61 -35.29
N VAL A 530 1.67 19.27 -34.23
CA VAL A 530 2.14 19.08 -32.85
C VAL A 530 1.72 17.70 -32.30
N SER A 531 0.51 17.24 -32.62
CA SER A 531 0.04 15.90 -32.29
C SER A 531 0.89 14.81 -32.97
N ASN A 532 1.20 15.00 -34.26
CA ASN A 532 2.04 14.10 -35.04
C ASN A 532 3.49 14.08 -34.53
N ALA A 533 4.02 15.22 -34.08
CA ALA A 533 5.34 15.29 -33.45
C ALA A 533 5.41 14.44 -32.17
N LEU A 534 4.40 14.56 -31.30
CA LEU A 534 4.30 13.71 -30.11
C LEU A 534 4.20 12.22 -30.47
N ALA A 535 3.38 11.86 -31.47
CA ALA A 535 3.26 10.47 -31.91
C ALA A 535 4.62 9.89 -32.33
N ARG A 536 5.43 10.63 -33.10
CA ARG A 536 6.79 10.23 -33.49
C ARG A 536 7.76 10.12 -32.30
N ALA A 537 7.59 10.95 -31.28
CA ALA A 537 8.46 10.97 -30.11
C ALA A 537 8.21 9.83 -29.10
N THR A 538 7.02 9.20 -29.15
CA THR A 538 6.52 8.28 -28.11
C THR A 538 6.74 6.76 -28.26
N PRO A 539 7.42 6.17 -29.29
CA PRO A 539 7.46 4.71 -29.46
C PRO A 539 8.30 3.95 -28.40
N SER A 540 8.86 4.64 -27.40
CA SER A 540 9.69 4.00 -26.36
C SER A 540 8.88 3.46 -25.18
N ALA A 541 9.31 2.31 -24.63
CA ALA A 541 8.76 1.73 -23.41
C ALA A 541 8.79 2.70 -22.21
N SER A 542 9.77 3.61 -22.16
CA SER A 542 9.86 4.66 -21.13
C SER A 542 8.70 5.66 -21.17
N THR A 543 8.22 5.99 -22.37
CA THR A 543 7.11 6.93 -22.55
C THR A 543 5.80 6.30 -22.12
N ARG A 544 5.59 5.03 -22.47
CA ARG A 544 4.46 4.23 -21.99
C ARG A 544 4.47 4.10 -20.46
N ALA A 545 5.61 3.78 -19.86
CA ALA A 545 5.71 3.67 -18.40
C ALA A 545 5.42 4.99 -17.68
N ALA A 546 5.85 6.12 -18.24
CA ALA A 546 5.56 7.45 -17.72
C ALA A 546 4.08 7.81 -17.83
N GLU A 547 3.47 7.52 -18.97
CA GLU A 547 2.05 7.75 -19.21
C GLU A 547 1.18 6.89 -18.29
N GLU A 548 1.49 5.60 -18.13
CA GLU A 548 0.80 4.70 -17.20
C GLU A 548 0.93 5.17 -15.75
N ALA A 549 2.13 5.59 -15.34
CA ALA A 549 2.33 6.14 -13.99
C ALA A 549 1.52 7.43 -13.77
N ALA A 550 1.43 8.29 -14.78
CA ALA A 550 0.62 9.51 -14.72
C ALA A 550 -0.87 9.19 -14.65
N ALA A 551 -1.34 8.21 -15.43
CA ALA A 551 -2.73 7.75 -15.38
C ALA A 551 -3.09 7.19 -14.00
N LEU A 552 -2.23 6.35 -13.41
CA LEU A 552 -2.44 5.82 -12.06
C LEU A 552 -2.46 6.94 -11.00
N ALA A 553 -1.53 7.90 -11.08
CA ALA A 553 -1.51 9.03 -10.15
C ALA A 553 -2.75 9.94 -10.30
N ALA A 554 -3.20 10.17 -11.53
CA ALA A 554 -4.37 10.97 -11.84
C ALA A 554 -5.65 10.32 -11.31
N LEU A 555 -5.85 9.03 -11.58
CA LEU A 555 -7.04 8.28 -11.13
C LEU A 555 -7.10 8.07 -9.61
N VAL A 556 -5.98 8.21 -8.90
CA VAL A 556 -5.97 8.25 -7.43
C VAL A 556 -6.30 9.66 -6.92
N THR A 557 -5.83 10.71 -7.60
CA THR A 557 -5.87 12.08 -7.05
C THR A 557 -7.09 12.88 -7.49
N VAL A 558 -7.40 12.87 -8.79
CA VAL A 558 -8.46 13.70 -9.39
C VAL A 558 -9.84 13.36 -8.83
N PRO A 559 -10.25 12.08 -8.67
CA PRO A 559 -11.59 11.78 -8.19
C PRO A 559 -11.85 12.19 -6.74
N MET A 560 -10.79 12.39 -5.95
CA MET A 560 -10.88 12.97 -4.61
C MET A 560 -11.20 14.47 -4.63
N ARG A 561 -11.17 15.11 -5.81
CA ARG A 561 -11.26 16.56 -6.00
C ARG A 561 -12.42 16.97 -6.91
N VAL A 562 -12.61 16.27 -8.02
CA VAL A 562 -13.61 16.57 -9.06
C VAL A 562 -14.21 15.26 -9.57
N LYS A 563 -15.54 15.20 -9.66
CA LYS A 563 -16.31 14.03 -10.14
C LYS A 563 -16.87 14.26 -11.55
N GLY A 564 -17.41 13.21 -12.14
CA GLY A 564 -18.11 13.25 -13.42
C GLY A 564 -17.19 13.53 -14.61
N ASP A 565 -17.78 13.99 -15.71
CA ASP A 565 -17.08 14.18 -16.99
C ASP A 565 -15.92 15.19 -16.89
N ALA A 566 -16.00 16.20 -16.02
CA ALA A 566 -14.91 17.14 -15.77
C ALA A 566 -13.71 16.46 -15.07
N GLY A 567 -13.97 15.58 -14.09
CA GLY A 567 -12.94 14.77 -13.46
C GLY A 567 -12.31 13.79 -14.45
N TRP A 568 -13.12 13.20 -15.34
CA TRP A 568 -12.62 12.33 -16.41
C TRP A 568 -11.68 13.07 -17.37
N ALA A 569 -12.09 14.25 -17.83
CA ALA A 569 -11.29 15.10 -18.70
C ALA A 569 -9.97 15.47 -18.03
N ALA A 570 -10.00 15.84 -16.75
CA ALA A 570 -8.79 16.14 -15.98
C ALA A 570 -7.85 14.93 -15.86
N CYS A 571 -8.37 13.70 -15.66
CA CYS A 571 -7.57 12.48 -15.69
C CYS A 571 -6.89 12.25 -17.04
N LYS A 572 -7.59 12.50 -18.15
CA LYS A 572 -7.01 12.40 -19.51
C LYS A 572 -5.91 13.42 -19.73
N THR A 573 -6.15 14.68 -19.38
CA THR A 573 -5.16 15.76 -19.51
C THR A 573 -3.92 15.48 -18.67
N ALA A 574 -4.09 14.99 -17.43
CA ALA A 574 -2.98 14.59 -16.57
C ALA A 574 -2.22 13.37 -17.12
N THR A 575 -2.90 12.39 -17.69
CA THR A 575 -2.27 11.24 -18.36
C THR A 575 -1.43 11.70 -19.55
N PHE A 576 -2.01 12.58 -20.37
CA PHE A 576 -1.36 13.18 -21.53
C PHE A 576 -0.08 13.94 -21.15
N GLY A 577 -0.07 14.72 -20.07
CA GLY A 577 1.15 15.37 -19.58
C GLY A 577 2.28 14.40 -19.24
N GLY A 578 1.97 13.20 -18.74
CA GLY A 578 2.96 12.15 -18.49
C GLY A 578 3.64 11.67 -19.77
N ARG A 579 2.87 11.55 -20.86
CA ARG A 579 3.37 11.23 -22.20
C ARG A 579 4.27 12.35 -22.74
N VAL A 580 3.82 13.60 -22.67
CA VAL A 580 4.56 14.77 -23.17
C VAL A 580 5.90 14.93 -22.45
N ILE A 581 5.91 14.90 -21.11
CA ILE A 581 7.13 15.14 -20.35
C ILE A 581 8.17 14.02 -20.52
N ALA A 582 7.73 12.80 -20.81
CA ALA A 582 8.61 11.69 -21.14
C ALA A 582 9.20 11.79 -22.55
N ALA A 583 8.43 12.34 -23.49
CA ALA A 583 8.86 12.60 -24.86
C ALA A 583 9.72 13.86 -25.03
N ARG A 584 9.81 14.73 -24.00
CA ARG A 584 10.42 16.08 -24.06
C ARG A 584 11.79 16.16 -24.74
N SER A 585 12.64 15.14 -24.60
CA SER A 585 14.01 15.17 -25.16
C SER A 585 14.05 14.96 -26.67
N LYS A 586 12.91 14.64 -27.28
CA LYS A 586 12.74 14.40 -28.72
C LYS A 586 11.81 15.42 -29.37
N LEU A 587 11.37 16.43 -28.61
CA LEU A 587 10.51 17.51 -29.06
C LEU A 587 11.36 18.78 -29.10
N SER A 588 11.08 19.66 -30.05
CA SER A 588 11.58 21.04 -30.00
C SER A 588 10.92 21.80 -28.83
N ASP A 589 11.53 22.91 -28.42
CA ASP A 589 10.99 23.73 -27.32
C ASP A 589 9.62 24.31 -27.67
N GLU A 590 9.39 24.69 -28.94
CA GLU A 590 8.10 25.17 -29.44
C GLU A 590 7.02 24.08 -29.39
N GLU A 591 7.34 22.87 -29.86
CA GLU A 591 6.42 21.71 -29.79
C GLU A 591 6.11 21.36 -28.32
N LEU A 592 7.12 21.38 -27.45
CA LEU A 592 6.95 21.08 -26.02
C LEU A 592 6.02 22.11 -25.34
N LEU A 593 6.22 23.40 -25.59
CA LEU A 593 5.36 24.45 -25.02
C LEU A 593 3.92 24.37 -25.57
N ALA A 594 3.77 24.10 -26.87
CA ALA A 594 2.46 23.90 -27.48
C ALA A 594 1.72 22.69 -26.88
N LEU A 595 2.41 21.57 -26.72
CA LEU A 595 1.89 20.36 -26.06
C LEU A 595 1.60 20.57 -24.57
N TRP A 596 2.36 21.43 -23.89
CA TRP A 596 2.18 21.66 -22.46
C TRP A 596 1.10 22.70 -22.12
N LYS A 597 0.66 23.49 -23.10
CA LYS A 597 -0.36 24.54 -22.93
C LYS A 597 -1.61 24.10 -22.15
N PRO A 598 -2.19 22.90 -22.37
CA PRO A 598 -3.34 22.44 -21.58
C PRO A 598 -3.05 22.22 -20.09
N LEU A 599 -1.78 21.97 -19.74
CA LEU A 599 -1.34 21.72 -18.37
C LEU A 599 -0.79 22.96 -17.67
N GLU A 600 -0.28 23.94 -18.42
CA GLU A 600 0.52 25.05 -17.91
C GLU A 600 -0.15 25.81 -16.76
N ARG A 601 -1.47 26.07 -16.86
CA ARG A 601 -2.23 26.76 -15.81
C ARG A 601 -2.34 25.97 -14.50
N ALA A 602 -2.32 24.65 -14.57
CA ALA A 602 -2.45 23.78 -13.40
C ALA A 602 -1.10 23.31 -12.87
N ILE A 603 -0.17 22.96 -13.77
CA ILE A 603 1.20 22.50 -13.51
C ILE A 603 2.13 23.23 -14.48
N PRO A 604 2.70 24.38 -14.08
CA PRO A 604 3.63 25.13 -14.93
C PRO A 604 4.86 24.29 -15.27
N ILE A 605 5.30 24.27 -16.53
CA ILE A 605 6.45 23.46 -16.96
C ILE A 605 7.73 23.82 -16.20
N ALA A 606 7.89 25.11 -15.86
CA ALA A 606 9.00 25.62 -15.06
C ALA A 606 9.07 24.98 -13.67
N SER A 607 7.93 24.59 -13.09
CA SER A 607 7.89 23.89 -11.79
C SER A 607 8.51 22.49 -11.84
N LEU A 608 8.71 21.94 -13.04
CA LEU A 608 9.29 20.62 -13.28
C LEU A 608 10.81 20.67 -13.56
N ALA A 609 11.40 21.86 -13.62
CA ALA A 609 12.84 22.03 -13.73
C ALA A 609 13.54 21.44 -12.48
N ALA A 610 14.78 20.98 -12.65
CA ALA A 610 15.59 20.67 -11.48
C ALA A 610 15.91 21.99 -10.78
N ALA A 611 15.86 22.03 -9.44
CA ALA A 611 16.34 23.18 -8.69
C ALA A 611 17.79 23.46 -9.14
N THR A 612 18.00 24.56 -9.85
CA THR A 612 19.33 25.05 -10.18
C THR A 612 19.99 25.35 -8.84
N ARG A 613 21.04 24.58 -8.49
CA ARG A 613 21.95 24.95 -7.42
C ARG A 613 22.45 26.36 -7.76
N SER A 614 22.03 27.37 -7.01
CA SER A 614 22.70 28.66 -7.03
C SER A 614 24.13 28.40 -6.57
N ARG A 615 25.09 28.68 -7.45
CA ARG A 615 26.53 28.57 -7.17
C ARG A 615 26.93 29.45 -5.99
#